data_AF-A0A2I0KG33-F1
#
_entry.id   AF-A0A2I0KG33-F1
#
_cell.length_a   1.000
_cell.length_b   1.000
_cell.length_c   1.000
_cell.angle_alpha   90.00
_cell.angle_beta   90.00
_cell.angle_gamma   90.00
#
_symmetry.space_group_name_H-M   'P 1'
#
loop_
_entity.id
_entity.type
_entity.pdbx_description
1 polymer ?
#
loop_
_entity_poly.entity_id
_entity_poly.type
_entity_poly.pdbx_seq_one_letter_code
_entity_poly.pdbx_strand_id
1 'polypeptide(L)'
;MDGFQTDDEDEDVDGSDKEMGFDAEDGDEADSIRLQKLAAQAKAFRPDDDDDDDSDDDYSDDEELQSPIDEVDPFIFFVDTVKAMQAVSPMRFQNLTQALEFHYQALANGVAQHAEQRRVEIEKEKMEKASTAAAS
;
A
#
# COMPACT_ATOMS: atom_id res chain seq x y z
N MET A 1 41.35 -20.61 9.71
CA MET A 1 41.14 -20.40 11.15
C MET A 1 40.88 -18.92 11.35
N ASP A 2 40.03 -18.61 12.34
CA ASP A 2 39.46 -17.30 12.71
C ASP A 2 38.18 -16.91 11.94
N GLY A 3 36.95 -17.14 12.42
CA GLY A 3 36.50 -17.56 13.75
C GLY A 3 36.08 -16.41 14.67
N PHE A 4 35.21 -15.50 14.22
CA PHE A 4 34.59 -14.51 15.11
C PHE A 4 33.21 -15.00 15.57
N GLN A 5 33.22 -15.68 16.71
CA GLN A 5 32.11 -15.74 17.66
C GLN A 5 32.29 -14.56 18.62
N THR A 6 31.28 -13.71 18.75
CA THR A 6 31.11 -12.82 19.89
C THR A 6 29.76 -13.16 20.51
N ASP A 7 29.86 -14.03 21.50
CA ASP A 7 28.89 -14.28 22.54
C ASP A 7 29.26 -13.33 23.68
N ASP A 8 28.36 -12.46 24.08
CA ASP A 8 28.42 -11.70 25.34
C ASP A 8 26.96 -11.50 25.77
N GLU A 9 26.45 -12.51 26.45
CA GLU A 9 25.36 -12.43 27.41
C GLU A 9 25.82 -11.64 28.67
N ASP A 10 24.86 -11.33 29.55
CA ASP A 10 25.01 -10.80 30.92
C ASP A 10 24.97 -9.27 31.10
N GLU A 11 23.89 -8.74 31.69
CA GLU A 11 23.75 -8.69 33.16
C GLU A 11 22.59 -7.74 33.59
N ASP A 12 21.61 -8.32 34.29
CA ASP A 12 20.52 -7.65 34.97
C ASP A 12 21.03 -6.66 36.04
N VAL A 13 20.71 -5.37 35.88
CA VAL A 13 20.90 -4.38 36.95
C VAL A 13 19.59 -4.15 37.69
N ASP A 14 19.45 -4.95 38.74
CA ASP A 14 19.18 -4.56 40.13
C ASP A 14 18.08 -3.51 40.41
N GLY A 15 17.05 -3.99 41.12
CA GLY A 15 16.01 -3.16 41.70
C GLY A 15 16.52 -2.33 42.87
N SER A 16 16.34 -1.02 42.79
CA SER A 16 16.43 -0.13 43.95
C SER A 16 15.03 0.34 44.32
N ASP A 17 14.37 -0.47 45.16
CA ASP A 17 13.35 0.02 46.10
C ASP A 17 13.95 1.17 46.92
N LYS A 18 13.39 2.36 46.74
CA LYS A 18 13.58 3.47 47.66
C LYS A 18 12.32 4.30 47.72
N GLU A 19 11.39 3.78 48.51
CA GLU A 19 10.62 4.56 49.49
C GLU A 19 11.22 5.97 49.69
N MET A 20 10.60 6.98 49.10
CA MET A 20 10.87 8.38 49.38
C MET A 20 9.55 9.11 49.58
N GLY A 21 9.28 9.38 50.86
CA GLY A 21 8.56 10.58 51.25
C GLY A 21 7.05 10.47 51.19
N PHE A 22 6.47 10.03 52.29
CA PHE A 22 5.23 10.59 52.79
C PHE A 22 5.32 12.13 52.75
N ASP A 23 4.71 12.74 51.74
CA ASP A 23 4.47 14.17 51.73
C ASP A 23 3.05 14.41 52.23
N ALA A 24 2.92 14.48 53.55
CA ALA A 24 1.81 15.21 54.13
C ALA A 24 2.14 16.69 54.09
N GLU A 25 2.04 17.29 52.90
CA GLU A 25 1.95 18.74 52.79
C GLU A 25 0.47 19.14 52.80
N ASP A 26 0.09 19.61 53.98
CA ASP A 26 -1.03 20.49 54.27
C ASP A 26 -1.02 21.66 53.28
N GLY A 27 -1.63 21.44 52.11
CA GLY A 27 -1.66 22.38 50.98
C GLY A 27 -2.54 23.58 51.30
N ASP A 28 -1.91 24.60 51.85
CA ASP A 28 -2.42 25.94 52.11
C ASP A 28 -3.28 26.45 50.92
N GLU A 29 -4.52 26.81 51.21
CA GLU A 29 -5.52 27.37 50.30
C GLU A 29 -4.99 28.56 49.48
N ALA A 30 -3.86 29.17 49.87
CA ALA A 30 -3.13 30.18 49.11
C ALA A 30 -2.69 29.74 47.69
N ASP A 31 -2.35 28.47 47.50
CA ASP A 31 -1.92 27.97 46.19
C ASP A 31 -3.11 27.80 45.23
N SER A 32 -4.31 27.53 45.75
CA SER A 32 -5.52 27.44 44.94
C SER A 32 -5.87 28.77 44.24
N ILE A 33 -5.69 29.90 44.93
CA ILE A 33 -5.99 31.24 44.39
C ILE A 33 -4.95 31.64 43.33
N ARG A 34 -3.68 31.28 43.54
CA ARG A 34 -2.62 31.51 42.55
C ARG A 34 -2.82 30.62 41.33
N LEU A 35 -3.16 29.36 41.52
CA LEU A 35 -3.46 28.42 40.43
C LEU A 35 -4.66 28.87 39.62
N GLN A 36 -5.72 29.37 40.28
CA GLN A 36 -6.91 29.89 39.62
C GLN A 36 -6.62 31.17 38.81
N LYS A 37 -5.79 32.07 39.34
CA LYS A 37 -5.33 33.26 38.60
C LYS A 37 -4.46 32.89 37.40
N LEU A 38 -3.54 31.94 37.55
CA LEU A 38 -2.71 31.44 36.45
C LEU A 38 -3.56 30.76 35.39
N ALA A 39 -4.55 29.95 35.78
CA ALA A 39 -5.48 29.30 34.85
C ALA A 39 -6.34 30.32 34.08
N ALA A 40 -6.81 31.38 34.76
CA ALA A 40 -7.54 32.47 34.10
C ALA A 40 -6.65 33.24 33.11
N GLN A 41 -5.38 33.47 33.46
CA GLN A 41 -4.43 34.15 32.59
C GLN A 41 -4.04 33.28 31.38
N ALA A 42 -3.87 31.97 31.56
CA ALA A 42 -3.63 31.03 30.46
C ALA A 42 -4.82 30.93 29.49
N LYS A 43 -6.06 31.07 29.99
CA LYS A 43 -7.26 31.08 29.15
C LYS A 43 -7.33 32.30 28.20
N ALA A 44 -6.67 33.41 28.54
CA ALA A 44 -6.59 34.60 27.69
C ALA A 44 -5.56 34.48 26.54
N PHE A 45 -4.73 33.43 26.56
CA PHE A 45 -3.76 33.12 25.48
C PHE A 45 -4.21 31.95 24.60
N ARG A 46 -5.38 31.36 24.86
CA ARG A 46 -6.00 30.48 23.87
C ARG A 46 -6.46 31.38 22.72
N PRO A 47 -5.95 31.22 21.48
CA PRO A 47 -6.66 31.77 20.33
C PRO A 47 -8.09 31.21 20.38
N ASP A 48 -9.08 32.08 20.13
CA ASP A 48 -10.44 31.65 19.83
C ASP A 48 -10.39 30.89 18.49
N ASP A 49 -9.91 29.65 18.52
CA ASP A 49 -10.15 28.68 17.44
C ASP A 49 -11.60 28.22 17.61
N ASP A 50 -12.51 29.07 17.14
CA ASP A 50 -13.87 28.71 16.72
C ASP A 50 -13.85 28.10 15.30
N ASP A 51 -12.70 27.59 14.85
CA ASP A 51 -12.53 26.88 13.60
C ASP A 51 -12.12 25.42 13.88
N ASP A 52 -12.95 24.71 14.67
CA ASP A 52 -12.99 23.24 14.68
C ASP A 52 -13.76 22.76 13.42
N ASP A 53 -13.38 23.29 12.26
CA ASP A 53 -13.72 22.77 10.94
C ASP A 53 -12.45 22.09 10.39
N ASP A 54 -11.89 21.18 11.19
CA ASP A 54 -10.99 20.13 10.69
C ASP A 54 -11.86 19.18 9.86
N SER A 55 -12.23 19.70 8.69
CA SER A 55 -12.80 19.03 7.54
C SER A 55 -11.77 18.04 7.00
N ASP A 56 -11.52 16.97 7.75
CA ASP A 56 -10.62 15.87 7.37
C ASP A 56 -11.38 14.77 6.58
N ASP A 57 -12.51 15.15 5.96
CA ASP A 57 -13.30 14.31 5.04
C ASP A 57 -12.96 14.61 3.57
N ASP A 58 -11.74 15.13 3.32
CA ASP A 58 -11.15 15.32 1.99
C ASP A 58 -10.52 14.01 1.43
N TYR A 59 -10.72 12.87 2.08
CA TYR A 59 -10.65 11.58 1.39
C TYR A 59 -11.95 11.36 0.60
N SER A 60 -12.23 12.26 -0.34
CA SER A 60 -13.16 11.99 -1.41
C SER A 60 -12.56 10.88 -2.27
N ASP A 61 -12.76 9.64 -1.83
CA ASP A 61 -12.77 8.37 -2.56
C ASP A 61 -12.32 8.49 -4.03
N ASP A 62 -11.03 8.78 -4.25
CA ASP A 62 -10.40 8.80 -5.56
C ASP A 62 -9.97 7.38 -5.96
N GLU A 63 -10.65 6.36 -5.42
CA GLU A 63 -10.46 4.96 -5.79
C GLU A 63 -10.91 4.66 -7.23
N GLU A 64 -11.46 5.65 -7.95
CA GLU A 64 -11.70 5.58 -9.40
C GLU A 64 -10.45 5.93 -10.25
N LEU A 65 -9.24 5.90 -9.69
CA LEU A 65 -8.01 5.98 -10.48
C LEU A 65 -7.82 4.70 -11.32
N GLN A 66 -8.50 4.63 -12.46
CA GLN A 66 -8.22 3.63 -13.47
C GLN A 66 -6.78 3.80 -13.94
N SER A 67 -5.96 2.81 -13.60
CA SER A 67 -4.56 2.81 -14.00
C SER A 67 -4.47 2.55 -15.51
N PRO A 68 -3.48 3.11 -16.21
CA PRO A 68 -3.29 2.84 -17.64
C PRO A 68 -3.12 1.35 -18.00
N ILE A 69 -2.87 0.47 -17.02
CA ILE A 69 -2.72 -0.98 -17.23
C ILE A 69 -4.02 -1.76 -17.02
N ASP A 70 -5.04 -1.20 -16.36
CA ASP A 70 -6.30 -1.92 -16.07
C ASP A 70 -7.06 -2.30 -17.35
N GLU A 71 -6.85 -1.58 -18.44
CA GLU A 71 -7.43 -1.87 -19.76
C GLU A 71 -6.68 -2.98 -20.52
N VAL A 72 -5.52 -3.42 -20.03
CA VAL A 72 -4.63 -4.37 -20.73
C VAL A 72 -4.89 -5.78 -20.25
N ASP A 73 -5.33 -6.66 -21.16
CA ASP A 73 -5.39 -8.09 -20.86
C ASP A 73 -3.98 -8.73 -20.89
N PRO A 74 -3.52 -9.32 -19.78
CA PRO A 74 -2.14 -9.80 -19.67
C PRO A 74 -1.83 -10.98 -20.59
N PHE A 75 -2.82 -11.83 -20.88
CA PHE A 75 -2.62 -12.99 -21.75
C PHE A 75 -2.53 -12.55 -23.21
N ILE A 76 -3.40 -11.63 -23.62
CA ILE A 76 -3.35 -11.04 -24.97
C ILE A 76 -2.03 -10.30 -25.15
N PHE A 77 -1.63 -9.48 -24.19
CA PHE A 77 -0.37 -8.73 -24.25
C PHE A 77 0.86 -9.65 -24.36
N PHE A 78 0.91 -10.73 -23.58
CA PHE A 78 1.97 -11.73 -23.69
C PHE A 78 2.02 -12.36 -25.10
N VAL A 79 0.87 -12.79 -25.64
CA VAL A 79 0.83 -13.42 -26.96
C VAL A 79 1.24 -12.45 -28.07
N ASP A 80 0.81 -11.18 -27.98
CA ASP A 80 1.16 -10.15 -28.96
C ASP A 80 2.63 -9.76 -28.90
N THR A 81 3.22 -9.67 -27.71
CA THR A 81 4.65 -9.43 -27.57
C THR A 81 5.49 -10.59 -28.13
N VAL A 82 5.07 -11.84 -27.91
CA VAL A 82 5.73 -13.02 -28.48
C VAL A 82 5.60 -13.06 -30.01
N LYS A 83 4.41 -12.76 -30.55
CA LYS A 83 4.19 -12.66 -32.01
C LYS A 83 4.99 -11.52 -32.63
N ALA A 84 5.05 -10.36 -31.97
CA ALA A 84 5.88 -9.25 -32.41
C ALA A 84 7.37 -9.61 -32.40
N MET A 85 7.84 -10.31 -31.36
CA MET A 85 9.21 -10.83 -31.31
C MET A 85 9.49 -11.79 -32.47
N GLN A 86 8.56 -12.69 -32.79
CA GLN A 86 8.67 -13.59 -33.93
C GLN A 86 8.75 -12.83 -35.26
N ALA A 87 7.95 -11.78 -35.43
CA ALA A 87 7.93 -10.97 -36.66
C ALA A 87 9.19 -10.12 -36.83
N VAL A 88 9.67 -9.50 -35.74
CA VAL A 88 10.86 -8.63 -35.75
C VAL A 88 12.15 -9.45 -35.81
N SER A 89 12.20 -10.60 -35.14
CA SER A 89 13.39 -11.44 -35.08
C SER A 89 13.06 -12.93 -35.01
N PRO A 90 12.81 -13.58 -36.16
CA PRO A 90 12.46 -15.00 -36.22
C PRO A 90 13.51 -15.92 -35.56
N MET A 91 14.81 -15.62 -35.74
CA MET A 91 15.90 -16.38 -35.13
C MET A 91 15.88 -16.30 -33.59
N ARG A 92 15.61 -15.13 -33.01
CA ARG A 92 15.53 -14.99 -31.54
C ARG A 92 14.35 -15.78 -30.99
N PHE A 93 13.20 -15.72 -31.66
CA PHE A 93 12.03 -16.51 -31.27
C PHE A 93 12.32 -18.01 -31.34
N GLN A 94 12.91 -18.52 -32.43
CA GLN A 94 13.24 -19.95 -32.53
C GLN A 94 14.21 -20.41 -31.44
N ASN A 95 15.28 -19.65 -31.18
CA ASN A 95 16.24 -19.98 -30.14
C ASN A 95 15.57 -20.00 -28.75
N LEU A 96 14.69 -19.03 -28.47
CA LEU A 96 13.95 -18.97 -27.21
C LEU A 96 13.01 -20.18 -27.08
N THR A 97 12.19 -20.46 -28.09
CA THR A 97 11.24 -21.57 -28.05
C THR A 97 11.94 -22.93 -27.92
N GLN A 98 13.06 -23.13 -28.60
CA GLN A 98 13.84 -24.37 -28.53
C GLN A 98 14.58 -24.55 -27.20
N ALA A 99 14.93 -23.45 -26.51
CA ALA A 99 15.58 -23.50 -25.21
C ALA A 99 14.61 -23.84 -24.06
N LEU A 100 13.30 -23.65 -24.27
CA LEU A 100 12.27 -24.00 -23.29
C LEU A 100 12.10 -25.51 -23.17
N GLU A 101 11.92 -26.00 -21.94
CA GLU A 101 11.48 -27.37 -21.70
C GLU A 101 10.09 -27.60 -22.30
N PHE A 102 9.79 -28.85 -22.67
CA PHE A 102 8.50 -29.24 -23.26
C PHE A 102 7.29 -28.74 -22.45
N HIS A 103 7.37 -28.73 -21.12
CA HIS A 103 6.27 -28.23 -20.28
C HIS A 103 6.00 -26.74 -20.53
N TYR A 104 7.05 -25.91 -20.62
CA TYR A 104 6.92 -24.48 -20.89
C TYR A 104 6.47 -24.20 -22.33
N GLN A 105 6.87 -25.04 -23.30
CA GLN A 105 6.35 -24.98 -24.66
C GLN A 105 4.85 -25.28 -24.69
N ALA A 106 4.41 -26.32 -23.97
CA ALA A 106 3.00 -26.65 -23.85
C ALA A 106 2.21 -25.53 -23.15
N LEU A 107 2.77 -24.96 -22.07
CA LEU A 107 2.18 -23.82 -21.37
C LEU A 107 2.03 -22.59 -22.28
N ALA A 108 3.05 -22.24 -23.05
CA ALA A 108 3.01 -21.12 -23.99
C ALA A 108 1.90 -21.32 -25.05
N ASN A 109 1.73 -22.54 -25.56
CA ASN A 109 0.63 -22.86 -26.46
C ASN A 109 -0.75 -22.77 -25.78
N GLY A 110 -0.85 -23.23 -24.52
CA GLY A 110 -2.08 -23.11 -23.73
C GLY A 110 -2.45 -21.64 -23.46
N VAL A 111 -1.47 -20.81 -23.12
CA VAL A 111 -1.65 -19.36 -22.97
C VAL A 111 -2.11 -18.72 -24.29
N ALA A 112 -1.55 -19.16 -25.43
CA ALA A 112 -1.99 -18.67 -26.74
C ALA A 112 -3.46 -19.01 -27.04
N GLN A 113 -3.92 -20.21 -26.66
CA GLN A 113 -5.33 -20.59 -26.78
C GLN A 113 -6.22 -19.78 -25.84
N HIS A 114 -5.79 -19.57 -24.59
CA HIS A 114 -6.54 -18.79 -23.62
C HIS A 114 -6.68 -17.32 -24.06
N ALA A 115 -5.62 -16.71 -24.59
CA ALA A 115 -5.67 -15.34 -25.10
C ALA A 115 -6.68 -15.18 -26.25
N GLU A 116 -6.85 -16.20 -27.10
CA GLU A 116 -7.85 -16.16 -28.16
C GLU A 116 -9.28 -16.19 -27.60
N GLN A 117 -9.53 -16.98 -26.55
CA GLN A 117 -10.81 -16.98 -25.84
C GLN A 117 -11.09 -15.61 -25.22
N ARG A 118 -10.08 -15.02 -24.55
CA ARG A 118 -10.16 -13.68 -23.96
C ARG A 118 -10.47 -12.59 -24.99
N ARG A 119 -9.94 -12.68 -26.21
CA ARG A 119 -10.25 -11.73 -27.29
C ARG A 119 -11.73 -11.73 -27.66
N VAL A 120 -12.31 -12.92 -27.79
CA VAL A 120 -13.73 -13.09 -28.11
C VAL A 120 -14.61 -12.59 -26.97
N GLU A 121 -14.25 -12.88 -25.71
CA GLU A 121 -14.96 -12.39 -24.52
C GLU A 121 -14.94 -10.86 -24.45
N ILE A 122 -13.77 -10.24 -24.61
CA ILE A 122 -13.63 -8.79 -24.58
C ILE A 122 -14.40 -8.13 -25.72
N GLU A 123 -14.39 -8.72 -26.93
CA GLU A 123 -15.18 -8.20 -28.05
C GLU A 123 -16.68 -8.25 -27.72
N LYS A 124 -17.16 -9.35 -27.13
CA LYS A 124 -18.53 -9.50 -26.67
C LYS A 124 -18.90 -8.48 -25.59
N GLU A 125 -18.08 -8.33 -24.56
CA GLU A 125 -18.28 -7.33 -23.49
C GLU A 125 -18.32 -5.90 -24.05
N LYS A 126 -17.46 -5.59 -25.03
CA LYS A 126 -17.47 -4.29 -25.72
C LYS A 126 -18.77 -4.05 -26.48
N MET A 127 -19.30 -5.07 -27.17
CA MET A 127 -20.60 -4.95 -27.85
C MET A 127 -21.75 -4.76 -26.85
N GLU A 128 -21.75 -5.50 -25.74
CA GLU A 128 -22.77 -5.39 -24.68
C GLU A 128 -22.75 -3.99 -24.05
N LYS A 129 -21.58 -3.50 -23.64
CA LYS A 129 -21.41 -2.12 -23.10
C LYS A 129 -21.85 -1.04 -24.10
N ALA A 130 -21.56 -1.21 -25.39
CA ALA A 130 -22.00 -0.27 -26.41
C ALA A 130 -23.53 -0.27 -26.59
N SER A 131 -24.17 -1.44 -26.49
CA SER A 131 -25.63 -1.57 -26.60
C SER A 131 -26.38 -0.98 -25.40
N THR A 132 -25.85 -1.12 -24.18
CA THR A 132 -26.45 -0.52 -22.98
C THR A 132 -26.27 1.00 -22.97
N ALA A 133 -25.10 1.48 -23.40
CA ALA A 133 -24.83 2.91 -23.57
C ALA A 133 -25.70 3.55 -24.67
N ALA A 134 -26.06 2.82 -25.73
CA ALA A 134 -26.94 3.31 -26.78
C ALA A 134 -28.44 3.24 -26.44
N ALA A 135 -28.81 2.46 -25.41
CA ALA A 135 -30.18 2.31 -24.92
C ALA A 135 -30.51 3.23 -23.73
N SER A 136 -29.52 3.95 -23.21
CA SER A 136 -29.64 4.97 -22.15
C SER A 136 -29.70 6.37 -22.77
#